data_AF-F2Q2A1-F1
#
_entry.id   AF-F2Q2A1-F1
#
_cell.length_a   1.000
_cell.length_b   1.000
_cell.length_c   1.000
_cell.angle_alpha   90.00
_cell.angle_beta   90.00
_cell.angle_gamma   90.00
#
_symmetry.space_group_name_H-M   'P 1'
#
loop_
_entity.id
_entity.type
_entity.pdbx_description
1 polymer ?
#
loop_
_entity_poly.entity_id
_entity_poly.type
_entity_poly.pdbx_seq_one_letter_code
_entity_poly.pdbx_strand_id
1 'polypeptide(L)'
;MSFSNLVSDIAFRDSQGDERIPKGPRSHAAAPSSYQSTTTSVSISGSISSQLHAGYNHPLTREWQAERQLTKAMLMYPLFITDRPDDQIAVPSLPNQYQIGLNKLIPFLKPLIKKGLRSVMLFGVPLAPGAKDALGTMADDPSGPVIQAIRLLRSTFPSLYITTDVCMCEYTSHGHCGILREDGSLNNTLSVERLSDIAVAYAQAGAHCVAPSDMNDGRVRAIKLKLIEAGISHQVVLMSYAAKFSGCLYGPFRDAAGSSPSFGDRKCYQLPEVAGMRRELSERYTRG
;
A
#
# COMPACT_ATOMS: atom_id res chain seq x y z
N MET A 1 8.81 17.94 -5.07
CA MET A 1 8.30 18.71 -3.91
C MET A 1 8.00 17.72 -2.81
N SER A 2 8.64 17.85 -1.65
CA SER A 2 8.59 16.86 -0.56
C SER A 2 7.28 16.93 0.23
N PHE A 3 6.78 15.77 0.66
CA PHE A 3 5.55 15.54 1.44
C PHE A 3 5.46 16.38 2.72
N SER A 4 6.59 16.91 3.20
CA SER A 4 6.69 17.73 4.41
C SER A 4 6.07 19.13 4.29
N ASN A 5 5.93 19.69 3.08
CA ASN A 5 5.48 21.07 2.92
C ASN A 5 3.95 21.23 2.92
N LEU A 6 3.19 20.14 2.76
CA LEU A 6 1.72 20.20 2.64
C LEU A 6 1.00 20.34 4.00
N VAL A 7 1.72 20.12 5.11
CA VAL A 7 1.11 20.06 6.46
C VAL A 7 1.24 21.38 7.23
N SER A 8 2.11 22.28 6.77
CA SER A 8 2.38 23.55 7.46
C SER A 8 1.33 24.64 7.17
N ASP A 9 0.65 24.58 6.03
CA ASP A 9 -0.23 25.67 5.55
C ASP A 9 -1.66 25.63 6.11
N ILE A 10 -2.04 24.58 6.85
CA ILE A 10 -3.42 24.40 7.37
C ILE A 10 -3.62 25.07 8.75
N ALA A 11 -2.56 25.57 9.38
CA ALA A 11 -2.61 26.03 10.75
C ALA A 11 -2.30 27.52 10.94
N PHE A 12 -2.73 28.43 10.06
CA PHE A 12 -2.80 29.87 10.39
C PHE A 12 -3.70 30.61 9.40
N ARG A 13 -5.00 30.72 9.69
CA ARG A 13 -5.86 31.86 9.33
C ARG A 13 -7.28 31.63 9.85
N ASP A 14 -7.43 31.75 11.16
CA ASP A 14 -8.69 32.17 11.76
C ASP A 14 -8.36 33.01 12.99
N SER A 15 -8.39 34.33 12.81
CA SER A 15 -8.77 35.32 13.82
C SER A 15 -8.50 36.73 13.29
N GLN A 16 -9.59 37.47 13.13
CA GLN A 16 -9.80 38.87 13.51
C GLN A 16 -10.56 39.62 12.42
N GLY A 17 -11.83 39.90 12.72
CA GLY A 17 -12.61 40.90 12.03
C GLY A 17 -12.15 42.30 12.39
N ASP A 18 -12.35 43.22 11.46
CA ASP A 18 -12.64 44.60 11.79
C ASP A 18 -13.50 45.21 10.67
N GLU A 19 -14.59 45.86 11.09
CA GLU A 19 -15.54 46.57 10.24
C GLU A 19 -14.92 47.88 9.76
N ARG A 20 -15.09 48.23 8.47
CA ARG A 20 -15.18 49.64 8.03
C ARG A 20 -15.68 49.73 6.59
N ILE A 21 -16.90 50.23 6.45
CA ILE A 21 -17.54 50.60 5.18
C ILE A 21 -17.18 52.07 4.86
N PRO A 22 -16.58 52.41 3.71
CA PRO A 22 -16.56 53.78 3.23
C PRO A 22 -17.76 54.03 2.30
N LYS A 23 -18.55 55.06 2.62
CA LYS A 23 -19.61 55.63 1.76
C LYS A 23 -18.99 56.38 0.58
N GLY A 24 -19.22 55.90 -0.64
CA GLY A 24 -18.98 56.64 -1.89
C GLY A 24 -20.21 57.45 -2.33
N PRO A 25 -20.05 58.52 -3.14
CA PRO A 25 -21.09 59.51 -3.38
C PRO A 25 -22.19 59.03 -4.34
N ARG A 26 -23.39 59.64 -4.21
CA ARG A 26 -24.59 59.38 -5.01
C ARG A 26 -24.50 59.93 -6.44
N SER A 27 -24.86 59.05 -7.38
CA SER A 27 -25.60 59.22 -8.65
C SER A 27 -25.24 60.36 -9.62
N HIS A 28 -24.84 59.95 -10.83
CA HIS A 28 -25.43 60.48 -12.05
C HIS A 28 -26.19 59.36 -12.75
N ALA A 29 -27.51 59.54 -12.91
CA ALA A 29 -28.36 58.65 -13.71
C ALA A 29 -28.01 58.85 -15.19
N ALA A 30 -27.32 57.87 -15.78
CA ALA A 30 -27.22 57.74 -17.22
C ALA A 30 -28.40 56.90 -17.71
N ALA A 31 -29.05 57.36 -18.78
CA ALA A 31 -30.19 56.73 -19.44
C ALA A 31 -29.96 55.24 -19.74
N PRO A 32 -31.01 54.41 -19.82
CA PRO A 32 -30.86 53.02 -20.25
C PRO A 32 -30.44 53.05 -21.72
N SER A 33 -29.13 52.96 -21.95
CA SER A 33 -28.63 52.54 -23.26
C SER A 33 -29.17 51.14 -23.44
N SER A 34 -30.20 51.02 -24.28
CA SER A 34 -30.64 49.74 -24.81
C SER A 34 -29.44 49.12 -25.49
N TYR A 35 -28.70 48.29 -24.77
CA TYR A 35 -27.81 47.32 -25.38
C TYR A 35 -28.71 46.41 -26.20
N GLN A 36 -28.92 46.81 -27.45
CA GLN A 36 -29.30 45.89 -28.50
C GLN A 36 -28.28 44.76 -28.40
N SER A 37 -28.75 43.60 -27.95
CA SER A 37 -27.99 42.37 -28.06
C SER A 37 -27.87 42.11 -29.56
N THR A 38 -26.88 42.74 -30.18
CA THR A 38 -26.33 42.26 -31.42
C THR A 38 -25.86 40.86 -31.09
N THR A 39 -26.65 39.88 -31.53
CA THR A 39 -26.28 38.48 -31.61
C THR A 39 -25.04 38.43 -32.48
N THR A 40 -23.89 38.67 -31.86
CA THR A 40 -22.61 38.37 -32.43
C THR A 40 -22.64 36.86 -32.60
N SER A 41 -22.72 36.43 -33.86
CA SER A 41 -22.43 35.07 -34.29
C SER A 41 -20.95 34.82 -34.01
N VAL A 42 -20.60 34.70 -32.73
CA VAL A 42 -19.23 34.45 -32.36
C VAL A 42 -18.99 32.99 -32.74
N SER A 43 -18.29 32.81 -33.86
CA SER A 43 -17.56 31.58 -34.17
C SER A 43 -16.47 31.40 -33.11
N ILE A 44 -16.89 31.07 -31.89
CA ILE A 44 -16.01 30.58 -30.83
C ILE A 44 -15.78 29.12 -31.15
N SER A 45 -14.54 28.81 -31.49
CA SER A 45 -14.03 27.49 -31.89
C SER A 45 -14.80 26.29 -31.31
N GLY A 46 -15.47 25.53 -32.18
CA GLY A 46 -15.99 24.19 -31.90
C GLY A 46 -17.46 24.07 -31.49
N SER A 47 -18.05 22.91 -31.77
CA SER A 47 -19.41 22.53 -31.34
C SER A 47 -19.60 22.60 -29.82
N ILE A 48 -20.84 22.68 -29.33
CA ILE A 48 -21.16 22.61 -27.88
C ILE A 48 -20.55 21.37 -27.23
N SER A 49 -20.53 20.22 -27.92
CA SER A 49 -19.89 18.98 -27.45
C SER A 49 -18.38 19.10 -27.21
N SER A 50 -17.73 20.13 -27.74
CA SER A 50 -16.31 20.42 -27.54
C SER A 50 -16.04 21.35 -26.34
N GLN A 51 -17.08 21.90 -25.70
CA GLN A 51 -16.97 22.89 -24.63
C GLN A 51 -16.89 22.23 -23.25
N LEU A 52 -15.69 21.79 -22.84
CA LEU A 52 -15.50 21.05 -21.58
C LEU A 52 -14.94 21.91 -20.42
N HIS A 53 -14.34 23.06 -20.73
CA HIS A 53 -13.55 23.84 -19.76
C HIS A 53 -14.34 24.31 -18.54
N ALA A 54 -15.65 24.53 -18.69
CA ALA A 54 -16.53 24.94 -17.58
C ALA A 54 -16.57 23.90 -16.44
N GLY A 55 -16.38 22.61 -16.74
CA GLY A 55 -16.42 21.54 -15.74
C GLY A 55 -15.22 21.50 -14.80
N TYR A 56 -14.12 22.21 -15.11
CA TYR A 56 -12.86 22.15 -14.34
C TYR A 56 -12.10 23.49 -14.23
N ASN A 57 -12.79 24.61 -14.47
CA ASN A 57 -12.20 25.95 -14.44
C ASN A 57 -11.83 26.44 -13.02
N HIS A 58 -12.44 25.90 -11.96
CA HIS A 58 -12.26 26.32 -10.57
C HIS A 58 -11.61 25.20 -9.74
N PRO A 59 -10.79 25.49 -8.71
CA PRO A 59 -10.21 24.46 -7.84
C PRO A 59 -11.24 23.44 -7.33
N LEU A 60 -12.37 23.90 -6.80
CA LEU A 60 -13.45 23.03 -6.32
C LEU A 60 -14.08 22.18 -7.44
N THR A 61 -14.29 22.74 -8.64
CA THR A 61 -14.89 21.96 -9.72
C THR A 61 -13.96 20.86 -10.21
N ARG A 62 -12.64 21.04 -10.13
CA ARG A 62 -11.65 19.96 -10.35
C ARG A 62 -11.73 18.85 -9.32
N GLU A 63 -12.02 19.18 -8.06
CA GLU A 63 -12.22 18.17 -7.01
C GLU A 63 -13.50 17.36 -7.24
N TRP A 64 -14.57 17.97 -7.75
CA TRP A 64 -15.82 17.28 -8.10
C TRP A 64 -15.66 16.29 -9.26
N GLN A 65 -14.69 16.50 -10.15
CA GLN A 65 -14.40 15.55 -11.24
C GLN A 65 -13.74 14.26 -10.74
N ALA A 66 -13.27 14.21 -9.49
CA ALA A 66 -12.65 13.00 -8.95
C ALA A 66 -13.72 11.94 -8.65
N GLU A 67 -13.64 10.78 -9.32
CA GLU A 67 -14.50 9.62 -9.01
C GLU A 67 -14.29 9.09 -7.59
N ARG A 68 -13.11 9.35 -7.01
CA ARG A 68 -12.78 9.00 -5.62
C ARG A 68 -11.75 9.96 -5.04
N GLN A 69 -12.01 10.47 -3.85
CA GLN A 69 -11.05 11.27 -3.09
C GLN A 69 -10.19 10.40 -2.17
N LEU A 70 -8.92 10.77 -2.00
CA LEU A 70 -7.99 10.07 -1.11
C LEU A 70 -8.27 10.47 0.35
N THR A 71 -8.43 9.48 1.22
CA THR A 71 -8.55 9.70 2.67
C THR A 71 -7.46 8.94 3.43
N LYS A 72 -7.15 9.36 4.65
CA LYS A 72 -6.12 8.71 5.49
C LYS A 72 -6.38 7.22 5.72
N ALA A 73 -7.65 6.81 5.76
CA ALA A 73 -8.04 5.40 5.96
C ALA A 73 -7.67 4.50 4.77
N MET A 74 -7.38 5.07 3.60
CA MET A 74 -6.91 4.33 2.42
C MET A 74 -5.41 4.01 2.47
N LEU A 75 -4.68 4.54 3.45
CA LEU A 75 -3.24 4.36 3.57
C LEU A 75 -2.90 3.12 4.40
N MET A 76 -2.00 2.30 3.87
CA MET A 76 -1.36 1.18 4.55
C MET A 76 0.15 1.38 4.53
N TYR A 77 0.77 1.38 5.72
CA TYR A 77 2.19 1.68 5.85
C TYR A 77 3.03 0.39 5.99
N PRO A 78 4.00 0.15 5.08
CA PRO A 78 4.88 -1.01 5.18
C PRO A 78 5.90 -0.85 6.31
N LEU A 79 6.20 -1.96 6.99
CA LEU A 79 7.17 -2.04 8.08
C LEU A 79 8.09 -3.24 7.89
N PHE A 80 9.40 -3.00 7.99
CA PHE A 80 10.42 -4.04 7.90
C PHE A 80 10.89 -4.38 9.31
N ILE A 81 10.57 -5.58 9.79
CA ILE A 81 10.78 -5.97 11.19
C ILE A 81 11.97 -6.92 11.30
N THR A 82 13.01 -6.53 12.03
CA THR A 82 14.18 -7.39 12.24
C THR A 82 14.01 -8.31 13.45
N ASP A 83 14.81 -9.37 13.50
CA ASP A 83 14.93 -10.30 14.63
C ASP A 83 15.83 -9.76 15.76
N ARG A 84 16.40 -8.56 15.60
CA ARG A 84 17.21 -7.88 16.62
C ARG A 84 16.38 -6.77 17.26
N PRO A 85 15.99 -6.89 18.55
CA PRO A 85 14.96 -6.03 19.15
C PRO A 85 15.25 -4.52 19.11
N ASP A 86 16.50 -4.10 19.14
CA ASP A 86 16.90 -2.69 19.24
C ASP A 86 17.31 -2.03 17.91
N ASP A 87 17.21 -2.75 16.80
CA ASP A 87 17.58 -2.24 15.48
C ASP A 87 16.72 -1.03 15.06
N GLN A 88 17.39 -0.09 14.39
CA GLN A 88 16.76 0.96 13.60
C GLN A 88 17.69 1.33 12.45
N ILE A 89 17.81 0.40 11.50
CA ILE A 89 18.80 0.46 10.42
C ILE A 89 18.17 1.19 9.23
N ALA A 90 18.75 2.31 8.81
CA ALA A 90 18.29 3.04 7.64
C ALA A 90 18.48 2.20 6.36
N VAL A 91 17.55 2.29 5.42
CA VAL A 91 17.66 1.66 4.10
C VAL A 91 18.04 2.73 3.06
N PRO A 92 19.31 2.82 2.61
CA PRO A 92 19.74 3.94 1.76
C PRO A 92 19.01 4.04 0.42
N SER A 93 18.67 2.89 -0.18
CA SER A 93 17.94 2.83 -1.45
C SER A 93 16.44 3.16 -1.30
N LEU A 94 15.91 3.18 -0.08
CA LEU A 94 14.52 3.51 0.24
C LEU A 94 14.48 4.65 1.28
N PRO A 95 14.64 5.92 0.85
CA PRO A 95 14.83 7.04 1.75
C PRO A 95 13.74 7.18 2.82
N ASN A 96 14.17 7.49 4.05
CA ASN A 96 13.32 7.62 5.24
C ASN A 96 12.61 6.32 5.68
N GLN A 97 13.06 5.16 5.20
CA GLN A 97 12.63 3.84 5.68
C GLN A 97 13.73 3.16 6.47
N TYR A 98 13.29 2.30 7.39
CA TYR A 98 14.16 1.61 8.32
C TYR A 98 13.76 0.14 8.43
N GLN A 99 14.74 -0.71 8.70
CA GLN A 99 14.53 -2.00 9.32
C GLN A 99 14.52 -1.79 10.84
N ILE A 100 13.43 -2.19 11.50
CA ILE A 100 13.10 -1.79 12.86
C ILE A 100 12.92 -3.03 13.74
N GLY A 101 13.61 -3.05 14.87
CA GLY A 101 13.42 -4.08 15.90
C GLY A 101 12.19 -3.81 16.78
N LEU A 102 11.70 -4.85 17.46
CA LEU A 102 10.48 -4.79 18.28
C LEU A 102 10.49 -3.67 19.34
N ASN A 103 11.62 -3.41 20.00
CA ASN A 103 11.72 -2.39 21.05
C ASN A 103 11.56 -0.96 20.49
N LYS A 104 11.82 -0.75 19.19
CA LYS A 104 11.72 0.54 18.52
C LYS A 104 10.38 0.74 17.81
N LEU A 105 9.61 -0.34 17.60
CA LEU A 105 8.38 -0.34 16.82
C LEU A 105 7.27 0.55 17.40
N ILE A 106 7.02 0.47 18.70
CA ILE A 106 5.96 1.25 19.37
C ILE A 106 6.28 2.76 19.35
N PRO A 107 7.47 3.22 19.78
CA PRO A 107 7.86 4.62 19.64
C PRO A 107 7.75 5.16 18.21
N PHE A 108 8.12 4.35 17.22
CA PHE A 108 8.06 4.71 15.81
C PHE A 108 6.62 4.91 15.31
N LEU A 109 5.69 4.00 15.65
CA LEU A 109 4.31 4.05 15.17
C LEU A 109 3.42 5.03 15.92
N LYS A 110 3.67 5.27 17.22
CA LYS A 110 2.86 6.16 18.06
C LYS A 110 2.56 7.53 17.42
N PRO A 111 3.53 8.29 16.87
CA PRO A 111 3.23 9.56 16.20
C PRO A 111 2.44 9.38 14.90
N LEU A 112 2.63 8.30 14.15
CA LEU A 112 1.89 8.03 12.92
C LEU A 112 0.42 7.72 13.20
N ILE A 113 0.16 6.90 14.22
CA ILE A 113 -1.20 6.59 14.68
C ILE A 113 -1.89 7.86 15.17
N LYS A 114 -1.20 8.73 15.93
CA LYS A 114 -1.74 10.05 16.34
C LYS A 114 -2.13 10.92 15.14
N LYS A 115 -1.40 10.82 14.02
CA LYS A 115 -1.72 11.53 12.77
C LYS A 115 -2.84 10.88 11.96
N GLY A 116 -3.33 9.71 12.38
CA GLY A 116 -4.45 9.00 11.78
C GLY A 116 -4.07 7.78 10.93
N LEU A 117 -2.87 7.21 11.08
CA LEU A 117 -2.53 5.93 10.46
C LEU A 117 -3.45 4.83 11.01
N ARG A 118 -4.08 4.05 10.11
CA ARG A 118 -5.06 3.01 10.48
C ARG A 118 -4.64 1.60 10.10
N SER A 119 -3.69 1.42 9.20
CA SER A 119 -3.25 0.08 8.78
C SER A 119 -1.76 -0.01 8.49
N VAL A 120 -1.18 -1.19 8.74
CA VAL A 120 0.22 -1.51 8.49
C VAL A 120 0.36 -2.82 7.72
N MET A 121 1.46 -2.96 6.97
CA MET A 121 1.87 -4.18 6.28
C MET A 121 3.22 -4.63 6.84
N LEU A 122 3.28 -5.82 7.44
CA LEU A 122 4.50 -6.34 8.06
C LEU A 122 5.30 -7.20 7.08
N PHE A 123 6.60 -6.94 7.00
CA PHE A 123 7.61 -7.76 6.32
C PHE A 123 8.67 -8.16 7.34
N GLY A 124 8.97 -9.45 7.47
CA GLY A 124 10.05 -9.92 8.34
C GLY A 124 11.41 -9.79 7.65
N VAL A 125 12.42 -9.42 8.41
CA VAL A 125 13.81 -9.31 7.94
C VAL A 125 14.71 -10.07 8.91
N PRO A 126 14.78 -11.40 8.82
CA PRO A 126 15.65 -12.20 9.67
C PRO A 126 17.13 -11.93 9.31
N LEU A 127 17.92 -11.51 10.29
CA LEU A 127 19.34 -11.17 10.15
C LEU A 127 20.26 -12.11 10.94
N ALA A 128 19.71 -12.98 11.79
CA ALA A 128 20.48 -13.96 12.53
C ALA A 128 21.13 -15.00 11.58
N PRO A 129 22.38 -15.42 11.85
CA PRO A 129 23.00 -16.51 11.10
C PRO A 129 22.15 -17.79 11.16
N GLY A 130 21.95 -18.45 10.01
CA GLY A 130 21.14 -19.67 9.94
C GLY A 130 19.63 -19.45 9.94
N ALA A 131 19.14 -18.20 9.98
CA ALA A 131 17.71 -17.92 9.94
C ALA A 131 17.07 -18.15 8.55
N LYS A 132 17.88 -18.46 7.53
CA LYS A 132 17.41 -18.77 6.18
C LYS A 132 17.82 -20.17 5.76
N ASP A 133 16.87 -20.93 5.25
CA ASP A 133 17.07 -22.29 4.74
C ASP A 133 16.31 -22.52 3.41
N ALA A 134 16.32 -23.73 2.85
CA ALA A 134 15.65 -23.99 1.58
C ALA A 134 14.11 -23.99 1.66
N LEU A 135 13.54 -24.07 2.87
CA LEU A 135 12.10 -24.27 3.09
C LEU A 135 11.41 -23.03 3.67
N GLY A 136 12.17 -22.00 4.03
CA GLY A 136 11.67 -20.82 4.74
C GLY A 136 11.11 -21.19 6.11
N THR A 137 11.79 -22.06 6.86
CA THR A 137 11.30 -22.57 8.16
C THR A 137 10.99 -21.45 9.14
N MET A 138 11.79 -20.37 9.14
CA MET A 138 11.61 -19.23 10.04
C MET A 138 10.46 -18.28 9.68
N ALA A 139 9.76 -18.51 8.56
CA ALA A 139 8.69 -17.63 8.11
C ALA A 139 7.54 -17.53 9.13
N ASP A 140 7.18 -18.64 9.76
CA ASP A 140 6.09 -18.74 10.74
C ASP A 140 6.58 -19.13 12.14
N ASP A 141 7.87 -18.93 12.42
CA ASP A 141 8.42 -19.16 13.74
C ASP A 141 7.67 -18.28 14.78
N PRO A 142 7.08 -18.86 15.84
CA PRO A 142 6.43 -18.11 16.89
C PRO A 142 7.34 -17.11 17.61
N SER A 143 8.67 -17.29 17.60
CA SER A 143 9.66 -16.30 18.07
C SER A 143 10.15 -15.33 16.98
N GLY A 144 9.72 -15.53 15.74
CA GLY A 144 10.11 -14.73 14.59
C GLY A 144 9.57 -13.30 14.63
N PRO A 145 10.20 -12.38 13.87
CA PRO A 145 9.93 -10.94 13.94
C PRO A 145 8.47 -10.58 13.62
N VAL A 146 7.87 -11.24 12.64
CA VAL A 146 6.49 -10.93 12.20
C VAL A 146 5.47 -11.32 13.28
N ILE A 147 5.52 -12.56 13.80
CA ILE A 147 4.56 -13.02 14.81
C ILE A 147 4.69 -12.22 16.11
N GLN A 148 5.91 -11.93 16.54
CA GLN A 148 6.14 -11.09 17.71
C GLN A 148 5.62 -9.66 17.49
N ALA A 149 5.81 -9.07 16.30
CA ALA A 149 5.26 -7.76 15.97
C ALA A 149 3.72 -7.76 15.95
N ILE A 150 3.08 -8.80 15.39
CA ILE A 150 1.62 -8.92 15.42
C ILE A 150 1.12 -8.87 16.87
N ARG A 151 1.66 -9.72 17.75
CA ARG A 151 1.24 -9.81 19.15
C ARG A 151 1.44 -8.48 19.89
N LEU A 152 2.60 -7.85 19.71
CA LEU A 152 2.92 -6.55 20.30
C LEU A 152 1.99 -5.43 19.82
N LEU A 153 1.68 -5.39 18.52
CA LEU A 153 0.79 -4.38 17.95
C LEU A 153 -0.67 -4.62 18.33
N ARG A 154 -1.12 -5.88 18.42
CA ARG A 154 -2.48 -6.21 18.88
C ARG A 154 -2.72 -5.78 20.32
N SER A 155 -1.75 -5.95 21.21
CA SER A 155 -1.88 -5.52 22.60
C SER A 155 -1.75 -4.00 22.77
N THR A 156 -0.85 -3.36 22.01
CA THR A 156 -0.55 -1.93 22.20
C THR A 156 -1.49 -1.01 21.43
N PHE A 157 -1.91 -1.40 20.22
CA PHE A 157 -2.77 -0.62 19.33
C PHE A 157 -3.97 -1.46 18.83
N PRO A 158 -4.96 -1.75 19.69
CA PRO A 158 -6.06 -2.67 19.34
C PRO A 158 -6.88 -2.28 18.11
N SER A 159 -6.90 -0.98 17.76
CA SER A 159 -7.62 -0.43 16.61
C SER A 159 -6.79 -0.36 15.32
N LEU A 160 -5.50 -0.73 15.37
CA LEU A 160 -4.62 -0.76 14.20
C LEU A 160 -4.91 -2.02 13.38
N TYR A 161 -5.18 -1.84 12.09
CA TYR A 161 -5.39 -2.95 11.17
C TYR A 161 -4.06 -3.51 10.69
N ILE A 162 -3.77 -4.73 11.10
CA ILE A 162 -2.49 -5.41 10.85
C ILE A 162 -2.65 -6.36 9.65
N THR A 163 -1.87 -6.08 8.61
CA THR A 163 -1.70 -6.95 7.45
C THR A 163 -0.30 -7.54 7.48
N THR A 164 -0.16 -8.81 7.08
CA THR A 164 1.14 -9.47 6.93
C THR A 164 1.35 -9.89 5.47
N ASP A 165 2.55 -9.68 4.96
CA ASP A 165 2.97 -10.33 3.71
C ASP A 165 3.09 -11.84 3.95
N VAL A 166 2.60 -12.65 3.02
CA VAL A 166 2.81 -14.11 3.03
C VAL A 166 3.67 -14.47 1.83
N CYS A 167 4.94 -14.75 2.10
CA CYS A 167 5.93 -15.16 1.13
C CYS A 167 7.10 -15.87 1.84
N MET A 168 8.00 -16.47 1.07
CA MET A 168 9.19 -17.14 1.59
C MET A 168 10.51 -16.50 1.16
N CYS A 169 10.49 -15.42 0.38
CA CYS A 169 11.73 -14.87 -0.17
C CYS A 169 12.65 -14.22 0.86
N GLU A 170 12.09 -13.71 1.96
CA GLU A 170 12.82 -13.16 3.09
C GLU A 170 13.49 -14.27 3.93
N TYR A 171 12.94 -15.48 3.87
CA TYR A 171 13.28 -16.60 4.75
C TYR A 171 14.03 -17.72 4.06
N THR A 172 14.10 -17.72 2.72
CA THR A 172 14.80 -18.77 1.98
C THR A 172 16.26 -18.41 1.71
N SER A 173 17.15 -19.39 1.77
CA SER A 173 18.58 -19.22 1.46
C SER A 173 18.85 -18.83 0.01
N HIS A 174 17.92 -19.16 -0.89
CA HIS A 174 17.99 -18.82 -2.31
C HIS A 174 17.21 -17.55 -2.70
N GLY A 175 16.42 -16.95 -1.80
CA GLY A 175 15.67 -15.72 -2.06
C GLY A 175 14.51 -15.81 -3.07
N HIS A 176 14.15 -17.02 -3.54
CA HIS A 176 12.93 -17.28 -4.30
C HIS A 176 11.67 -17.30 -3.42
N CYS A 177 10.51 -17.11 -4.04
CA CYS A 177 9.21 -17.00 -3.34
C CYS A 177 8.57 -18.36 -3.01
N GLY A 178 9.26 -19.47 -3.30
CA GLY A 178 8.77 -20.83 -3.18
C GLY A 178 9.89 -21.81 -2.84
N ILE A 179 9.51 -23.04 -2.52
CA ILE A 179 10.40 -24.19 -2.43
C ILE A 179 10.82 -24.59 -3.85
N LEU A 180 12.09 -24.90 -4.05
CA LEU A 180 12.63 -25.29 -5.36
C LEU A 180 12.76 -26.82 -5.48
N ARG A 181 12.68 -27.32 -6.71
CA ARG A 181 13.09 -28.67 -7.08
C ARG A 181 14.61 -28.75 -7.24
N GLU A 182 15.14 -29.95 -7.40
CA GLU A 182 16.57 -30.19 -7.65
C GLU A 182 17.10 -29.46 -8.89
N ASP A 183 16.25 -29.28 -9.92
CA ASP A 183 16.60 -28.53 -11.15
C ASP A 183 16.53 -27.00 -10.99
N GLY A 184 16.23 -26.50 -9.78
CA GLY A 184 16.07 -25.07 -9.48
C GLY A 184 14.73 -24.47 -9.88
N SER A 185 13.80 -25.26 -10.44
CA SER A 185 12.45 -24.81 -10.77
C SER A 185 11.55 -24.72 -9.52
N LEU A 186 10.52 -23.88 -9.58
CA LEU A 186 9.58 -23.70 -8.47
C LEU A 186 8.71 -24.95 -8.26
N ASN A 187 8.78 -25.56 -7.07
CA ASN A 187 7.86 -26.61 -6.67
C ASN A 187 6.54 -26.00 -6.16
N ASN A 188 5.60 -25.75 -7.08
CA ASN A 188 4.34 -25.08 -6.78
C ASN A 188 3.55 -25.77 -5.65
N THR A 189 3.41 -27.09 -5.68
CA THR A 189 2.61 -27.84 -4.69
C THR A 189 3.15 -27.66 -3.27
N LEU A 190 4.45 -27.94 -3.07
CA LEU A 190 5.07 -27.79 -1.75
C LEU A 190 5.09 -26.31 -1.31
N SER A 191 5.31 -25.40 -2.26
CA SER A 191 5.29 -23.96 -1.97
C SER A 191 3.93 -23.50 -1.47
N VAL A 192 2.85 -23.89 -2.15
CA VAL A 192 1.48 -23.52 -1.79
C VAL A 192 1.10 -24.10 -0.43
N GLU A 193 1.48 -25.34 -0.14
CA GLU A 193 1.23 -25.96 1.16
C GLU A 193 1.91 -25.17 2.28
N ARG A 194 3.20 -24.87 2.11
CA ARG A 194 4.01 -24.12 3.07
C ARG A 194 3.52 -22.69 3.28
N LEU A 195 3.18 -21.98 2.20
CA LEU A 195 2.59 -20.64 2.25
C LEU A 195 1.25 -20.64 3.00
N SER A 196 0.49 -21.72 2.88
CA SER A 196 -0.78 -21.87 3.60
C SER A 196 -0.56 -22.03 5.10
N ASP A 197 0.49 -22.74 5.54
CA ASP A 197 0.87 -22.83 6.96
C ASP A 197 1.27 -21.47 7.51
N ILE A 198 2.11 -20.74 6.77
CA ILE A 198 2.57 -19.40 7.16
C ILE A 198 1.37 -18.44 7.33
N ALA A 199 0.43 -18.45 6.38
CA ALA A 199 -0.77 -17.62 6.45
C ALA A 199 -1.61 -17.94 7.70
N VAL A 200 -1.82 -19.23 8.01
CA VAL A 200 -2.57 -19.64 9.20
C VAL A 200 -1.85 -19.24 10.48
N ALA A 201 -0.53 -19.40 10.56
CA ALA A 201 0.25 -19.02 11.73
C ALA A 201 0.16 -17.51 12.02
N TYR A 202 0.25 -16.67 10.99
CA TYR A 202 0.06 -15.21 11.13
C TYR A 202 -1.35 -14.84 11.55
N ALA A 203 -2.36 -15.50 10.98
CA ALA A 203 -3.75 -15.31 11.37
C ALA A 203 -3.99 -15.70 12.84
N GLN A 204 -3.48 -16.84 13.28
CA GLN A 204 -3.56 -17.31 14.67
C GLN A 204 -2.80 -16.40 15.64
N ALA A 205 -1.70 -15.76 15.19
CA ALA A 205 -1.00 -14.74 15.96
C ALA A 205 -1.81 -13.44 16.13
N GLY A 206 -2.86 -13.24 15.31
CA GLY A 206 -3.78 -12.11 15.39
C GLY A 206 -3.69 -11.12 14.22
N ALA A 207 -3.10 -11.49 13.08
CA ALA A 207 -3.19 -10.66 11.87
C ALA A 207 -4.64 -10.58 11.40
N HIS A 208 -5.08 -9.36 11.04
CA HIS A 208 -6.43 -9.16 10.51
C HIS A 208 -6.50 -9.49 9.03
N CYS A 209 -5.36 -9.40 8.34
CA CYS A 209 -5.24 -9.68 6.93
C CYS A 209 -3.94 -10.41 6.64
N VAL A 210 -4.02 -11.43 5.80
CA VAL A 210 -2.86 -12.10 5.20
C VAL A 210 -2.83 -11.80 3.71
N ALA A 211 -1.66 -11.42 3.21
CA ALA A 211 -1.51 -10.89 1.87
C ALA A 211 -0.45 -11.68 1.08
N PRO A 212 -0.85 -12.80 0.43
CA PRO A 212 0.08 -13.65 -0.31
C PRO A 212 0.62 -12.93 -1.55
N SER A 213 1.94 -12.76 -1.59
CA SER A 213 2.67 -12.02 -2.63
C SER A 213 3.59 -12.90 -3.49
N ASP A 214 3.51 -14.20 -3.30
CA ASP A 214 4.38 -15.23 -3.86
C ASP A 214 4.14 -15.53 -5.36
N MET A 215 2.91 -15.31 -5.84
CA MET A 215 2.45 -15.60 -7.21
C MET A 215 2.42 -17.09 -7.63
N ASN A 216 2.39 -18.04 -6.68
CA ASN A 216 2.15 -19.46 -7.00
C ASN A 216 0.71 -19.69 -7.48
N ASP A 217 0.54 -20.69 -8.32
CA ASP A 217 -0.77 -21.06 -8.85
C ASP A 217 -1.61 -21.74 -7.77
N GLY A 218 -2.85 -21.29 -7.60
CA GLY A 218 -3.80 -21.88 -6.66
C GLY A 218 -3.60 -21.52 -5.17
N ARG A 219 -2.56 -20.74 -4.80
CA ARG A 219 -2.28 -20.41 -3.38
C ARG A 219 -3.46 -19.81 -2.62
N VAL A 220 -4.25 -18.94 -3.27
CA VAL A 220 -5.41 -18.27 -2.64
C VAL A 220 -6.44 -19.29 -2.18
N ARG A 221 -6.73 -20.31 -3.01
CA ARG A 221 -7.66 -21.38 -2.66
C ARG A 221 -7.13 -22.19 -1.49
N ALA A 222 -5.86 -22.60 -1.54
CA ALA A 222 -5.24 -23.40 -0.48
C ALA A 222 -5.21 -22.65 0.87
N ILE A 223 -4.77 -21.39 0.88
CA ILE A 223 -4.78 -20.53 2.07
C ILE A 223 -6.21 -20.39 2.60
N LYS A 224 -7.20 -20.10 1.74
CA LYS A 224 -8.58 -19.94 2.17
C LYS A 224 -9.15 -21.22 2.80
N LEU A 225 -8.83 -22.39 2.22
CA LEU A 225 -9.25 -23.68 2.78
C LEU A 225 -8.63 -23.94 4.14
N LYS A 226 -7.32 -23.72 4.33
CA LYS A 226 -6.69 -23.89 5.66
C LYS A 226 -7.25 -22.92 6.70
N LEU A 227 -7.57 -21.67 6.31
CA LEU A 227 -8.24 -20.72 7.21
C LEU A 227 -9.66 -21.19 7.61
N ILE A 228 -10.38 -21.85 6.71
CA ILE A 228 -11.71 -22.44 6.99
C ILE A 228 -11.56 -23.61 7.95
N GLU A 229 -10.62 -24.52 7.68
CA GLU A 229 -10.33 -25.68 8.52
C GLU A 229 -9.90 -25.28 9.94
N ALA A 230 -9.10 -24.21 10.06
CA ALA A 230 -8.72 -23.63 11.34
C ALA A 230 -9.86 -22.87 12.06
N GLY A 231 -11.04 -22.72 11.43
CA GLY A 231 -12.20 -22.06 12.02
C GLY A 231 -12.12 -20.52 12.08
N ILE A 232 -11.10 -19.90 11.48
CA ILE A 232 -10.83 -18.45 11.59
C ILE A 232 -11.06 -17.67 10.29
N SER A 233 -11.54 -18.32 9.23
CA SER A 233 -11.76 -17.69 7.91
C SER A 233 -12.72 -16.50 7.88
N HIS A 234 -13.56 -16.35 8.91
CA HIS A 234 -14.53 -15.26 9.06
C HIS A 234 -13.92 -14.01 9.71
N GLN A 235 -12.72 -14.12 10.31
CA GLN A 235 -12.03 -13.03 11.01
C GLN A 235 -10.86 -12.45 10.21
N VAL A 236 -10.44 -13.13 9.14
CA VAL A 236 -9.19 -12.86 8.44
C VAL A 236 -9.49 -12.52 6.97
N VAL A 237 -9.05 -11.34 6.56
CA VAL A 237 -9.06 -10.92 5.15
C VAL A 237 -7.92 -11.60 4.39
N LEU A 238 -8.21 -12.09 3.19
CA LEU A 238 -7.23 -12.67 2.28
C LEU A 238 -6.99 -11.69 1.12
N MET A 239 -5.98 -10.83 1.24
CA MET A 239 -5.68 -9.80 0.25
C MET A 239 -4.64 -10.31 -0.74
N SER A 240 -5.10 -10.98 -1.80
CA SER A 240 -4.22 -11.53 -2.81
C SER A 240 -3.50 -10.44 -3.61
N TYR A 241 -2.19 -10.57 -3.78
CA TYR A 241 -1.47 -9.91 -4.87
C TYR A 241 -1.82 -10.64 -6.17
N ALA A 242 -3.04 -10.44 -6.67
CA ALA A 242 -3.55 -11.18 -7.82
C ALA A 242 -2.80 -10.84 -9.12
N ALA A 243 -2.29 -9.60 -9.22
CA ALA A 243 -1.56 -9.10 -10.38
C ALA A 243 -0.23 -8.45 -9.95
N LYS A 244 0.77 -9.28 -9.63
CA LYS A 244 2.15 -8.84 -9.33
C LYS A 244 3.06 -9.15 -10.52
N PHE A 245 3.63 -8.10 -11.09
CA PHE A 245 4.45 -8.17 -12.31
C PHE A 245 5.92 -8.32 -11.97
N SER A 246 6.68 -9.01 -12.81
CA SER A 246 8.14 -8.95 -12.81
C SER A 246 8.58 -7.59 -13.33
N GLY A 247 9.62 -6.98 -12.75
CA GLY A 247 10.09 -5.68 -13.21
C GLY A 247 11.25 -5.12 -12.40
N CYS A 248 11.77 -3.96 -12.82
CA CYS A 248 12.91 -3.29 -12.18
C CYS A 248 12.53 -2.43 -10.96
N LEU A 249 11.23 -2.25 -10.69
CA LEU A 249 10.75 -1.36 -9.63
C LEU A 249 10.89 -1.92 -8.19
N TYR A 250 11.47 -3.11 -8.03
CA TYR A 250 11.61 -3.77 -6.72
C TYR A 250 12.97 -3.58 -6.05
N GLY A 251 13.93 -2.89 -6.68
CA GLY A 251 15.31 -2.76 -6.17
C GLY A 251 15.36 -2.31 -4.69
N PRO A 252 14.83 -1.12 -4.36
CA PRO A 252 14.81 -0.63 -2.97
C PRO A 252 14.13 -1.55 -1.95
N PHE A 253 13.08 -2.26 -2.38
CA PHE A 253 12.38 -3.21 -1.51
C PHE A 253 13.26 -4.43 -1.20
N ARG A 254 14.02 -4.94 -2.18
CA ARG A 254 14.88 -6.11 -1.99
C ARG A 254 15.99 -5.82 -0.98
N ASP A 255 16.52 -4.59 -0.98
CA ASP A 255 17.48 -4.14 0.02
C ASP A 255 16.83 -4.04 1.40
N ALA A 256 15.63 -3.46 1.48
CA ALA A 256 14.89 -3.32 2.74
C ALA A 256 14.52 -4.67 3.36
N ALA A 257 14.06 -5.63 2.56
CA ALA A 257 13.61 -6.94 3.01
C ALA A 257 14.73 -8.00 3.06
N GLY A 258 15.93 -7.69 2.55
CA GLY A 258 17.02 -8.66 2.41
C GLY A 258 16.65 -9.86 1.53
N SER A 259 15.85 -9.64 0.48
CA SER A 259 15.17 -10.70 -0.29
C SER A 259 15.63 -10.82 -1.74
N SER A 260 16.83 -10.34 -2.07
CA SER A 260 17.42 -10.53 -3.41
C SER A 260 17.57 -12.02 -3.74
N PRO A 261 17.13 -12.50 -4.93
CA PRO A 261 17.37 -13.88 -5.35
C PRO A 261 18.87 -14.18 -5.46
N SER A 262 19.29 -15.36 -5.00
CA SER A 262 20.69 -15.80 -5.06
C SER A 262 21.11 -16.19 -6.46
N PHE A 263 20.16 -16.54 -7.34
CA PHE A 263 20.37 -16.82 -8.75
C PHE A 263 19.10 -16.57 -9.57
N GLY A 264 19.26 -16.50 -10.90
CA GLY A 264 18.14 -16.38 -11.83
C GLY A 264 17.28 -15.14 -11.63
N ASP A 265 16.01 -15.24 -11.99
CA ASP A 265 15.01 -14.19 -11.78
C ASP A 265 13.65 -14.80 -11.37
N ARG A 266 12.64 -13.94 -11.23
CA ARG A 266 11.29 -14.33 -10.78
C ARG A 266 10.26 -14.39 -11.93
N LYS A 267 10.69 -14.35 -13.20
CA LYS A 267 9.80 -14.24 -14.36
C LYS A 267 9.00 -15.52 -14.64
N CYS A 268 9.40 -16.66 -14.08
CA CYS A 268 8.68 -17.92 -14.23
C CYS A 268 7.40 -18.01 -13.38
N TYR A 269 7.11 -17.00 -12.54
CA TYR A 269 5.90 -16.97 -11.71
C TYR A 269 5.33 -15.55 -11.52
N GLN A 270 6.17 -14.52 -11.52
CA GLN A 270 5.68 -13.14 -11.61
C GLN A 270 5.24 -12.82 -13.05
N LEU A 271 4.16 -12.05 -13.19
CA LEU A 271 3.59 -11.76 -14.51
C LEU A 271 4.57 -10.97 -15.38
N PRO A 272 4.73 -11.30 -16.67
CA PRO A 272 5.53 -10.49 -17.58
C PRO A 272 4.88 -9.12 -17.81
N GLU A 273 5.70 -8.09 -18.00
CA GLU A 273 5.20 -6.78 -18.44
C GLU A 273 4.98 -6.79 -19.95
N VAL A 274 3.77 -7.16 -20.37
CA VAL A 274 3.31 -7.03 -21.77
C VAL A 274 2.31 -5.88 -21.87
N ALA A 275 2.40 -5.08 -22.93
CA ALA A 275 1.48 -3.96 -23.17
C ALA A 275 0.01 -4.43 -23.15
N GLY A 276 -0.85 -3.74 -22.40
CA GLY A 276 -2.28 -4.06 -22.30
C GLY A 276 -2.66 -5.08 -21.22
N MET A 277 -1.76 -6.00 -20.83
CA MET A 277 -2.09 -7.08 -19.88
C MET A 277 -2.46 -6.56 -18.48
N ARG A 278 -1.82 -5.46 -18.02
CA ARG A 278 -2.19 -4.77 -16.77
C ARG A 278 -3.65 -4.29 -16.78
N ARG A 279 -4.09 -3.70 -17.89
CA ARG A 279 -5.45 -3.18 -18.05
C ARG A 279 -6.46 -4.31 -18.13
N GLU A 280 -6.17 -5.34 -18.92
CA GLU A 280 -7.08 -6.47 -19.11
C GLU A 280 -7.29 -7.26 -17.82
N LEU A 281 -6.22 -7.52 -17.05
CA LEU A 281 -6.35 -8.17 -15.74
C LEU A 281 -7.17 -7.31 -14.76
N SER A 282 -6.95 -5.99 -14.73
CA SER A 282 -7.74 -5.08 -13.90
C SER A 282 -9.24 -5.13 -14.24
N GLU A 283 -9.58 -5.14 -15.53
CA GLU A 283 -10.97 -5.24 -16.00
C GLU A 283 -11.60 -6.62 -15.68
N ARG A 284 -10.83 -7.71 -15.75
CA ARG A 284 -11.33 -9.05 -15.38
C ARG A 284 -11.61 -9.20 -13.88
N TYR A 285 -10.76 -8.64 -13.02
CA TYR A 285 -10.94 -8.75 -11.57
C TYR A 285 -11.98 -7.78 -10.98
N THR A 286 -12.37 -6.74 -11.71
CA THR A 286 -13.41 -5.78 -11.27
C THR A 286 -14.82 -6.15 -11.74
N ARG A 287 -14.96 -7.07 -12.70
CA ARG A 287 -16.25 -7.52 -13.27
C ARG A 287 -16.72 -8.90 -12.75
N GLY A 288 -15.99 -9.51 -11.82
CA GLY A 288 -16.30 -10.82 -11.23
C GLY A 288 -17.12 -10.74 -9.96
#